data_AF-A0A7V5V6I3-F1
#
_entry.id   AF-A0A7V5V6I3-F1
#
_cell.length_a   1.000
_cell.length_b   1.000
_cell.length_c   1.000
_cell.angle_alpha   90.00
_cell.angle_beta   90.00
_cell.angle_gamma   90.00
#
_symmetry.space_group_name_H-M   'P 1'
#
loop_
_entity.id
_entity.type
_entity.pdbx_description
1 polymer ?
#
loop_
_entity_poly.entity_id
_entity_poly.type
_entity_poly.pdbx_seq_one_letter_code
_entity_poly.pdbx_strand_id
1 'polypeptide(L)'
;MADSLAVLIIVSTIASGIRLATPFLLASLGEALGQRSGVLNLGVDGVMLLGAFGAYYTVLQTNNPYYGLLVGIGIGLLLGLFYGFITLNLQAEQGVSGIGIYLFGLGMSDLLFQKFVGTPRPILPFMPLHFPVLSDLPVGGEMLFQHSIIVYIAFGLVPVMSFVLNKTTYGLNVRAIGENPEAADSLGVSVMATRYSAIIIGNGLAGLA
;
A
#
# COMPACT_ATOMS: atom_id res chain seq x y z
N MET A 1 -24.27 -23.55 23.35
CA MET A 1 -24.60 -22.14 23.04
C MET A 1 -23.44 -21.19 23.38
N ALA A 2 -22.78 -21.34 24.55
CA ALA A 2 -21.57 -20.55 24.86
C ALA A 2 -20.40 -20.86 23.91
N ASP A 3 -20.14 -22.14 23.62
CA ASP A 3 -19.03 -22.54 22.74
C ASP A 3 -19.20 -22.07 21.28
N SER A 4 -20.42 -22.09 20.76
CA SER A 4 -20.73 -21.60 19.40
C SER A 4 -20.57 -20.08 19.28
N LEU A 5 -20.86 -19.34 20.36
CA LEU A 5 -20.72 -17.88 20.39
C LEU A 5 -19.25 -17.48 20.51
N ALA A 6 -18.46 -18.20 21.31
CA ALA A 6 -17.01 -18.03 21.40
C ALA A 6 -16.32 -18.26 20.04
N VAL A 7 -16.69 -19.34 19.33
CA VAL A 7 -16.17 -19.62 17.99
C VAL A 7 -16.50 -18.50 17.00
N LEU A 8 -17.73 -17.98 17.02
CA LEU A 8 -18.16 -16.90 16.12
C LEU A 8 -17.44 -15.57 16.41
N ILE A 9 -17.20 -15.24 17.68
CA ILE A 9 -16.38 -14.08 18.06
C ILE A 9 -14.96 -14.25 17.53
N ILE A 10 -14.34 -15.42 17.69
CA ILE A 10 -12.97 -15.67 17.23
C ILE A 10 -12.89 -15.54 15.70
N VAL A 11 -13.80 -16.19 14.96
CA VAL A 11 -13.82 -16.17 13.50
C VAL A 11 -14.01 -14.73 12.97
N SER A 12 -14.99 -14.00 13.50
CA SER A 12 -15.27 -12.61 13.08
C SER A 12 -14.15 -11.63 13.45
N THR A 13 -13.49 -11.86 14.60
CA THR A 13 -12.33 -11.08 15.04
C THR A 13 -11.16 -11.30 14.08
N ILE A 14 -10.87 -12.55 13.71
CA ILE A 14 -9.76 -12.84 12.80
C ILE A 14 -10.07 -12.34 11.39
N ALA A 15 -11.30 -12.54 10.89
CA ALA A 15 -11.71 -12.01 9.59
C ALA A 15 -11.59 -10.47 9.53
N SER A 16 -11.97 -9.78 10.61
CA SER A 16 -11.79 -8.33 10.71
C SER A 16 -10.33 -7.92 10.84
N GLY A 17 -9.52 -8.70 11.57
CA GLY A 17 -8.08 -8.50 11.68
C GLY A 17 -7.38 -8.58 10.33
N ILE A 18 -7.73 -9.58 9.50
CA ILE A 18 -7.18 -9.73 8.13
C ILE A 18 -7.53 -8.50 7.28
N ARG A 19 -8.80 -8.07 7.31
CA ARG A 19 -9.26 -6.91 6.55
C ARG A 19 -8.54 -5.62 6.96
N LEU A 20 -8.38 -5.38 8.27
CA LEU A 20 -7.69 -4.19 8.78
C LEU A 20 -6.17 -4.24 8.61
N ALA A 21 -5.57 -5.43 8.58
CA ALA A 21 -4.13 -5.59 8.35
C ALA A 21 -3.73 -5.43 6.88
N THR A 22 -4.66 -5.60 5.94
CA THR A 22 -4.38 -5.59 4.50
C THR A 22 -3.72 -4.29 4.00
N PRO A 23 -4.21 -3.08 4.35
CA PRO A 23 -3.55 -1.83 3.97
C PRO A 23 -2.10 -1.75 4.48
N PHE A 24 -1.88 -2.13 5.75
CA PHE A 24 -0.55 -2.14 6.35
C PHE A 24 0.38 -3.18 5.69
N LEU A 25 -0.16 -4.31 5.23
CA LEU A 25 0.60 -5.29 4.46
C LEU A 25 1.06 -4.69 3.12
N LEU A 26 0.18 -4.01 2.39
CA LEU A 26 0.54 -3.35 1.13
C LEU A 26 1.60 -2.25 1.32
N ALA A 27 1.38 -1.37 2.31
CA ALA A 27 2.33 -0.32 2.65
C ALA A 27 3.69 -0.89 3.07
N SER A 28 3.70 -1.92 3.93
CA SER A 28 4.95 -2.55 4.39
C SER A 28 5.70 -3.29 3.29
N LEU A 29 5.03 -3.89 2.30
CA LEU A 29 5.70 -4.46 1.12
C LEU A 29 6.41 -3.38 0.30
N GLY A 30 5.77 -2.21 0.15
CA GLY A 30 6.36 -1.05 -0.49
C GLY A 30 7.57 -0.50 0.26
N GLU A 31 7.43 -0.32 1.58
CA GLU A 31 8.52 0.17 2.43
C GLU A 31 9.67 -0.84 2.54
N ALA A 32 9.39 -2.15 2.53
CA ALA A 32 10.44 -3.16 2.48
C ALA A 32 11.30 -3.02 1.21
N LEU A 33 10.68 -2.73 0.07
CA LEU A 33 11.40 -2.45 -1.18
C LEU A 33 12.22 -1.16 -1.08
N GLY A 34 11.64 -0.08 -0.55
CA GLY A 34 12.31 1.20 -0.33
C GLY A 34 13.55 1.06 0.56
N GLN A 35 13.39 0.45 1.73
CA GLN A 35 14.49 0.25 2.70
C GLN A 35 15.62 -0.60 2.11
N ARG A 36 15.29 -1.63 1.33
CA ARG A 36 16.29 -2.44 0.63
C ARG A 36 17.07 -1.67 -0.43
N SER A 37 16.53 -0.58 -0.97
CA SER A 37 17.21 0.33 -1.91
C SER A 37 18.03 1.44 -1.22
N GLY A 38 18.01 1.48 0.12
CA GLY A 38 18.67 2.53 0.91
C GLY A 38 17.88 3.84 1.00
N VAL A 39 16.55 3.78 0.82
CA VAL A 39 15.65 4.94 0.97
C VAL A 39 14.59 4.63 2.03
N LEU A 40 14.54 5.44 3.09
CA LEU A 40 13.57 5.33 4.17
C LEU A 40 12.45 6.36 4.00
N ASN A 41 11.21 5.91 3.81
CA ASN A 41 10.08 6.82 3.62
C ASN A 41 9.16 6.83 4.86
N LEU A 42 9.35 7.84 5.71
CA LEU A 42 8.47 8.09 6.87
C LEU A 42 7.12 8.73 6.48
N GLY A 43 6.91 8.99 5.19
CA GLY A 43 5.72 9.65 4.65
C GLY A 43 4.57 8.73 4.25
N VAL A 44 4.77 7.41 4.33
CA VAL A 44 3.86 6.40 3.74
C VAL A 44 2.41 6.52 4.24
N ASP A 45 2.21 6.81 5.52
CA ASP A 45 0.88 6.99 6.10
C ASP A 45 0.13 8.19 5.49
N GLY A 46 0.84 9.27 5.14
CA GLY A 46 0.22 10.43 4.48
C GLY A 46 -0.21 10.11 3.05
N VAL A 47 0.57 9.26 2.37
CA VAL A 47 0.25 8.76 1.03
C VAL A 47 -1.00 7.88 1.09
N MET A 48 -1.09 6.99 2.07
CA MET A 48 -2.28 6.18 2.34
C MET A 48 -3.51 7.07 2.59
N LEU A 49 -3.39 8.08 3.46
CA LEU A 49 -4.52 8.98 3.77
C LEU A 49 -5.03 9.75 2.54
N LEU A 50 -4.11 10.32 1.75
CA LEU A 50 -4.51 11.07 0.56
C LEU A 50 -5.02 10.16 -0.56
N GLY A 51 -4.41 8.99 -0.72
CA GLY A 51 -4.86 7.93 -1.63
C GLY A 51 -6.26 7.45 -1.27
N ALA A 52 -6.51 7.16 0.01
CA ALA A 52 -7.81 6.76 0.54
C ALA A 52 -8.88 7.81 0.31
N PHE A 53 -8.57 9.10 0.55
CA PHE A 53 -9.50 10.18 0.23
C PHE A 53 -9.83 10.24 -1.27
N GLY A 54 -8.80 10.21 -2.14
CA GLY A 54 -9.00 10.27 -3.58
C GLY A 54 -9.80 9.09 -4.12
N ALA A 55 -9.51 7.89 -3.63
CA ALA A 55 -10.28 6.68 -3.94
C ALA A 55 -11.73 6.85 -3.47
N TYR A 56 -11.95 7.19 -2.20
CA TYR A 56 -13.27 7.41 -1.61
C TYR A 56 -14.11 8.43 -2.38
N TYR A 57 -13.55 9.61 -2.67
CA TYR A 57 -14.23 10.66 -3.41
C TYR A 57 -14.58 10.22 -4.84
N THR A 58 -13.69 9.49 -5.49
CA THR A 58 -13.95 8.95 -6.84
C THR A 58 -15.09 7.94 -6.83
N VAL A 59 -15.14 7.02 -5.86
CA VAL A 59 -16.26 6.08 -5.74
C VAL A 59 -17.56 6.80 -5.44
N LEU A 60 -17.53 7.87 -4.63
CA LEU A 60 -18.71 8.67 -4.33
C LEU A 60 -19.33 9.32 -5.57
N GLN A 61 -18.50 9.76 -6.53
CA GLN A 61 -18.98 10.39 -7.77
C GLN A 61 -19.35 9.37 -8.85
N THR A 62 -18.57 8.29 -8.97
CA THR A 62 -18.69 7.33 -10.08
C THR A 62 -19.52 6.10 -9.76
N ASN A 63 -19.79 5.83 -8.48
CA ASN A 63 -20.36 4.59 -7.97
C ASN A 63 -19.60 3.31 -8.40
N ASN A 64 -18.31 3.44 -8.76
CA ASN A 64 -17.51 2.31 -9.22
C ASN A 64 -16.18 2.20 -8.42
N PRO A 65 -15.98 1.12 -7.65
CA PRO A 65 -14.83 0.96 -6.77
C PRO A 65 -13.51 0.76 -7.53
N TYR A 66 -13.55 0.27 -8.77
CA TYR A 66 -12.35 0.08 -9.58
C TYR A 66 -11.71 1.41 -10.01
N TYR A 67 -12.51 2.44 -10.28
CA TYR A 67 -11.95 3.77 -10.56
C TYR A 67 -11.33 4.38 -9.31
N GLY A 68 -11.93 4.16 -8.13
CA GLY A 68 -11.33 4.56 -6.86
C GLY A 68 -9.94 3.94 -6.66
N LEU A 69 -9.81 2.64 -6.96
CA LEU A 69 -8.52 1.92 -6.90
C LEU A 69 -7.44 2.56 -7.77
N LEU A 70 -7.78 2.87 -9.03
CA LEU A 70 -6.84 3.47 -9.98
C LEU A 70 -6.42 4.88 -9.54
N VAL A 71 -7.35 5.65 -8.98
CA VAL A 71 -7.05 7.00 -8.45
C VAL A 71 -6.15 6.91 -7.21
N GLY A 72 -6.42 5.97 -6.29
CA GLY A 72 -5.56 5.74 -5.12
C GLY A 72 -4.12 5.41 -5.52
N ILE A 73 -3.94 4.43 -6.42
CA ILE A 73 -2.63 4.10 -7.00
C ILE A 73 -2.00 5.33 -7.66
N GLY A 74 -2.78 6.08 -8.45
CA GLY A 74 -2.31 7.28 -9.14
C GLY A 74 -1.76 8.34 -8.17
N ILE A 75 -2.47 8.62 -7.07
CA ILE A 75 -2.02 9.53 -6.02
C ILE A 75 -0.73 9.01 -5.39
N GLY A 76 -0.64 7.71 -5.10
CA GLY A 76 0.55 7.07 -4.59
C GLY A 76 1.76 7.25 -5.52
N LEU A 77 1.60 6.96 -6.80
CA LEU A 77 2.66 7.13 -7.81
C LEU A 77 3.12 8.59 -7.92
N LEU A 78 2.19 9.54 -7.90
CA LEU A 78 2.49 10.98 -7.97
C LEU A 78 3.25 11.46 -6.72
N LEU A 79 2.82 11.07 -5.53
CA LEU A 79 3.54 11.40 -4.29
C LEU A 79 4.90 10.70 -4.22
N GLY A 80 5.02 9.48 -4.73
CA GLY A 80 6.31 8.79 -4.87
C GLY A 80 7.27 9.53 -5.80
N LEU A 81 6.79 10.03 -6.95
CA LEU A 81 7.59 10.87 -7.84
C LEU A 81 8.05 12.16 -7.16
N PHE A 82 7.13 12.82 -6.44
CA PHE A 82 7.43 14.05 -5.71
C PHE A 82 8.44 13.82 -4.58
N TYR A 83 8.26 12.76 -3.81
CA TYR A 83 9.18 12.36 -2.74
C TYR A 83 10.56 11.97 -3.29
N GLY A 84 10.60 11.19 -4.38
CA GLY A 84 11.83 10.83 -5.08
C GLY A 84 12.57 12.05 -5.60
N PHE A 85 11.86 13.04 -6.15
CA PHE A 85 12.47 14.30 -6.58
C PHE A 85 13.11 15.06 -5.42
N ILE A 86 12.41 15.20 -4.30
CA ILE A 86 12.94 15.91 -3.13
C ILE A 86 14.16 15.18 -2.54
N THR A 87 14.09 13.86 -2.40
CA THR A 87 15.15 13.10 -1.70
C THR A 87 16.33 12.76 -2.59
N LEU A 88 16.10 12.43 -3.87
CA LEU A 88 17.17 11.99 -4.78
C LEU A 88 17.76 13.13 -5.60
N ASN A 89 16.97 14.10 -6.05
CA ASN A 89 17.48 15.22 -6.86
C ASN A 89 17.87 16.42 -6.01
N LEU A 90 17.06 16.79 -5.01
CA LEU A 90 17.39 17.91 -4.12
C LEU A 90 18.25 17.48 -2.93
N GLN A 91 18.55 16.19 -2.80
CA GLN A 91 19.39 15.60 -1.73
C GLN A 91 18.92 15.99 -0.33
N ALA A 92 17.61 16.17 -0.16
CA ALA A 92 17.03 16.49 1.14
C ALA A 92 17.05 15.26 2.07
N GLU A 93 17.21 15.52 3.37
CA GLU A 93 17.20 14.49 4.40
C GLU A 93 15.89 13.70 4.37
N GLN A 94 16.00 12.39 4.12
CA GLN A 94 14.86 11.50 3.86
C GLN A 94 13.82 11.50 4.98
N GLY A 95 14.29 11.60 6.23
CA GLY A 95 13.41 11.66 7.41
C GLY A 95 12.58 12.95 7.45
N VAL A 96 13.20 14.10 7.21
CA VAL A 96 12.51 15.40 7.19
C VAL A 96 11.54 15.48 6.01
N SER A 97 12.00 15.10 4.82
CA SER A 97 11.15 15.05 3.63
C SER A 97 9.99 14.07 3.79
N GLY A 98 10.21 12.91 4.41
CA GLY A 98 9.18 11.90 4.66
C GLY A 98 8.11 12.42 5.61
N ILE A 99 8.51 13.02 6.73
CA ILE A 99 7.56 13.67 7.66
C ILE A 99 6.78 14.80 6.95
N GLY A 100 7.44 15.55 6.06
CA GLY A 100 6.77 16.54 5.21
C GLY A 100 5.66 15.95 4.34
N ILE A 101 5.92 14.83 3.67
CA ILE A 101 4.91 14.09 2.89
C ILE A 101 3.77 13.59 3.78
N TYR A 102 4.09 13.07 4.97
CA TYR A 102 3.08 12.64 5.95
C TYR A 102 2.14 13.80 6.32
N LEU A 103 2.70 14.92 6.75
CA LEU A 103 1.92 16.10 7.16
C LEU A 103 1.11 16.68 5.99
N PHE A 104 1.67 16.70 4.79
CA PHE A 104 0.96 17.10 3.58
C PHE A 104 -0.23 16.17 3.31
N GLY A 105 -0.02 14.86 3.31
CA GLY A 105 -1.07 13.86 3.07
C GLY A 105 -2.19 13.95 4.10
N LEU A 106 -1.83 14.02 5.39
CA LEU A 106 -2.75 14.22 6.50
C LEU A 106 -3.59 15.50 6.32
N GLY A 107 -2.93 16.66 6.21
CA GLY A 107 -3.62 17.94 6.12
C GLY A 107 -4.44 18.11 4.84
N MET A 108 -3.92 17.64 3.70
CA MET A 108 -4.62 17.73 2.42
C MET A 108 -5.84 16.79 2.39
N SER A 109 -5.71 15.56 2.88
CA SER A 109 -6.84 14.62 2.94
C SER A 109 -7.99 15.16 3.80
N ASP A 110 -7.67 15.75 4.96
CA ASP A 110 -8.65 16.33 5.88
C ASP A 110 -9.31 17.58 5.28
N LEU A 111 -8.53 18.51 4.73
CA LEU A 111 -9.05 19.70 4.05
C LEU A 111 -9.99 19.34 2.90
N LEU A 112 -9.58 18.40 2.05
CA LEU A 112 -10.39 17.98 0.90
C LEU A 112 -11.66 17.27 1.37
N PHE A 113 -11.58 16.43 2.41
CA PHE A 113 -12.74 15.78 2.99
C PHE A 113 -13.76 16.80 3.51
N GLN A 114 -13.32 17.77 4.31
CA GLN A 114 -14.19 18.82 4.85
C GLN A 114 -14.83 19.67 3.74
N LYS A 115 -14.05 20.01 2.70
CA LYS A 115 -14.51 20.88 1.61
C LYS A 115 -15.47 20.19 0.63
N PHE A 116 -15.18 18.95 0.25
CA PHE A 116 -15.92 18.26 -0.82
C PHE A 116 -16.99 17.30 -0.32
N VAL A 117 -16.85 16.77 0.89
CA VAL A 117 -17.74 15.73 1.44
C VAL A 117 -18.46 16.25 2.68
N GLY A 118 -17.71 16.82 3.63
CA GLY A 118 -18.19 17.36 4.91
C GLY A 118 -18.60 16.29 5.91
N THR A 119 -19.52 15.40 5.52
CA THR A 119 -20.03 14.31 6.35
C THR A 119 -19.80 12.95 5.68
N PRO A 120 -19.33 11.92 6.42
CA PRO A 120 -19.11 10.59 5.84
C PRO A 120 -20.38 10.03 5.20
N ARG A 121 -20.30 9.73 3.90
CA ARG A 121 -21.36 9.06 3.13
C ARG A 121 -20.97 7.61 2.82
N PRO A 122 -21.92 6.67 2.83
CA PRO A 122 -21.64 5.30 2.43
C PRO A 122 -21.24 5.26 0.95
N ILE A 123 -20.21 4.47 0.63
CA ILE A 123 -19.76 4.19 -0.73
C ILE A 123 -20.00 2.72 -1.07
N LEU A 124 -20.07 2.40 -2.36
CA LEU A 124 -20.19 1.02 -2.81
C LEU A 124 -18.92 0.24 -2.41
N PRO A 125 -19.01 -0.79 -1.56
CA PRO A 125 -17.86 -1.59 -1.19
C PRO A 125 -17.44 -2.52 -2.33
N PHE A 126 -16.21 -3.01 -2.29
CA PHE A 126 -15.82 -4.15 -3.11
C PHE A 126 -16.65 -5.37 -2.69
N MET A 127 -17.33 -6.01 -3.66
CA MET A 127 -18.07 -7.23 -3.39
C MET A 127 -17.09 -8.35 -2.98
N PRO A 128 -17.36 -9.07 -1.87
CA PRO A 128 -16.53 -10.18 -1.46
C PRO A 128 -16.61 -11.30 -2.50
N LEU A 129 -15.45 -11.86 -2.86
CA LEU A 129 -15.40 -12.99 -3.78
C LEU A 129 -15.93 -14.22 -3.06
N HIS A 130 -16.94 -14.87 -3.65
CA HIS A 130 -17.48 -16.12 -3.16
C HIS A 130 -16.90 -17.27 -4.00
N PHE A 131 -16.16 -18.15 -3.34
CA PHE A 131 -15.68 -19.40 -3.92
C PHE A 131 -16.66 -20.50 -3.52
N PRO A 132 -17.45 -21.05 -4.47
CA PRO A 132 -18.40 -22.11 -4.14
C PRO A 132 -17.67 -23.29 -3.48
N VAL A 133 -18.27 -23.88 -2.44
CA VAL A 133 -17.72 -24.95 -1.58
C VAL A 133 -16.72 -24.49 -0.49
N LEU A 134 -15.84 -23.53 -0.76
CA LEU A 134 -14.86 -23.06 0.25
C LEU A 134 -15.38 -21.94 1.14
N SER A 135 -16.24 -21.06 0.61
CA SER A 135 -16.83 -19.95 1.38
C SER A 135 -17.91 -20.38 2.38
N ASP A 136 -18.48 -21.58 2.20
CA ASP A 136 -19.56 -22.12 3.03
C ASP A 136 -19.05 -22.94 4.24
N LEU A 137 -17.73 -23.06 4.40
CA LEU A 137 -17.14 -23.84 5.50
C LEU A 137 -17.24 -23.06 6.83
N PRO A 138 -17.87 -23.61 7.89
CA PRO A 138 -18.27 -22.86 9.09
C PRO A 138 -17.12 -22.31 9.95
N VAL A 139 -15.87 -22.70 9.69
CA VAL A 139 -14.68 -22.23 10.45
C VAL A 139 -13.60 -21.64 9.53
N GLY A 140 -13.44 -22.17 8.32
CA GLY A 140 -12.43 -21.69 7.35
C GLY A 140 -12.98 -20.74 6.27
N GLY A 141 -14.28 -20.81 5.98
CA GLY A 141 -14.95 -20.10 4.89
C GLY A 141 -15.04 -18.59 5.14
N GLU A 142 -15.66 -18.18 6.24
CA GLU A 142 -15.71 -16.77 6.66
C GLU A 142 -14.32 -16.20 6.97
N MET A 143 -13.39 -17.04 7.43
CA MET A 143 -12.07 -16.61 7.85
C MET A 143 -11.16 -16.25 6.66
N LEU A 144 -11.25 -16.99 5.55
CA LEU A 144 -10.31 -16.87 4.43
C LEU A 144 -10.96 -16.65 3.05
N PHE A 145 -12.23 -17.01 2.86
CA PHE A 145 -12.87 -17.10 1.54
C PHE A 145 -14.03 -16.11 1.34
N GLN A 146 -14.12 -15.05 2.16
CA GLN A 146 -15.12 -13.98 2.04
C GLN A 146 -14.51 -12.58 2.02
N HIS A 147 -13.24 -12.47 1.61
CA HIS A 147 -12.54 -11.17 1.56
C HIS A 147 -12.71 -10.48 0.20
N SER A 148 -12.37 -9.18 0.15
CA SER A 148 -12.34 -8.45 -1.11
C SER A 148 -11.15 -8.90 -1.97
N ILE A 149 -11.24 -8.65 -3.28
CA ILE A 149 -10.15 -8.95 -4.23
C ILE A 149 -8.80 -8.36 -3.79
N ILE A 150 -8.81 -7.20 -3.11
CA ILE A 150 -7.62 -6.48 -2.66
C ILE A 150 -6.86 -7.29 -1.59
N VAL A 151 -7.56 -7.97 -0.69
CA VAL A 151 -6.94 -8.83 0.33
C VAL A 151 -6.16 -9.94 -0.35
N TYR A 152 -6.77 -10.63 -1.31
CA TYR A 152 -6.10 -11.71 -2.05
C TYR A 152 -4.91 -11.19 -2.86
N ILE A 153 -5.03 -10.01 -3.47
CA ILE A 153 -3.90 -9.35 -4.15
C ILE A 153 -2.78 -9.05 -3.17
N ALA A 154 -3.08 -8.46 -2.00
CA ALA A 154 -2.07 -8.11 -1.00
C ALA A 154 -1.29 -9.35 -0.50
N PHE A 155 -2.00 -10.44 -0.16
CA PHE A 155 -1.35 -11.69 0.23
C PHE A 155 -0.59 -12.34 -0.92
N GLY A 156 -1.10 -12.27 -2.16
CA GLY A 156 -0.40 -12.74 -3.36
C GLY A 156 0.85 -11.94 -3.69
N LEU A 157 0.89 -10.65 -3.37
CA LEU A 157 2.05 -9.79 -3.56
C LEU A 157 3.21 -10.14 -2.63
N VAL A 158 2.96 -10.80 -1.49
CA VAL A 158 4.02 -11.22 -0.56
C VAL A 158 5.02 -12.19 -1.21
N PRO A 159 4.63 -13.36 -1.75
CA PRO A 159 5.56 -14.26 -2.43
C PRO A 159 6.12 -13.64 -3.70
N VAL A 160 5.35 -12.80 -4.41
CA VAL A 160 5.85 -12.09 -5.60
C VAL A 160 6.99 -11.14 -5.22
N MET A 161 6.82 -10.29 -4.21
CA MET A 161 7.85 -9.37 -3.75
C MET A 161 9.08 -10.12 -3.21
N SER A 162 8.86 -11.22 -2.48
CA SER A 162 9.94 -12.09 -2.02
C SER A 162 10.73 -12.70 -3.19
N PHE A 163 10.03 -13.19 -4.22
CA PHE A 163 10.68 -13.71 -5.43
C PHE A 163 11.44 -12.61 -6.17
N VAL A 164 10.82 -11.45 -6.39
CA VAL A 164 11.44 -10.31 -7.07
C VAL A 164 12.71 -9.87 -6.36
N LEU A 165 12.67 -9.66 -5.05
CA LEU A 165 13.83 -9.21 -4.26
C LEU A 165 14.95 -10.24 -4.19
N ASN A 166 14.61 -11.53 -4.09
CA ASN A 166 15.60 -12.57 -3.80
C ASN A 166 16.12 -13.31 -5.03
N LYS A 167 15.34 -13.37 -6.12
CA LYS A 167 15.60 -14.25 -7.28
C LYS A 167 15.72 -13.53 -8.61
N THR A 168 15.57 -12.21 -8.68
CA THR A 168 15.69 -11.44 -9.93
C THR A 168 16.89 -10.48 -9.94
N THR A 169 17.33 -10.10 -11.14
CA THR A 169 18.40 -9.09 -11.33
C THR A 169 18.01 -7.73 -10.75
N TYR A 170 16.72 -7.34 -10.85
CA TYR A 170 16.23 -6.12 -10.21
C TYR A 170 16.43 -6.18 -8.68
N GLY A 171 16.04 -7.28 -8.05
CA GLY A 171 16.24 -7.47 -6.60
C GLY A 171 17.72 -7.54 -6.18
N LEU A 172 18.59 -8.07 -7.04
CA LEU A 172 20.04 -7.99 -6.84
C LEU A 172 20.53 -6.53 -6.87
N ASN A 173 20.13 -5.76 -7.89
CA ASN A 173 20.50 -4.35 -8.03
C ASN A 173 20.00 -3.52 -6.84
N VAL A 174 18.73 -3.68 -6.45
CA VAL A 174 18.13 -3.00 -5.30
C VAL A 174 18.96 -3.24 -4.03
N ARG A 175 19.28 -4.50 -3.73
CA ARG A 175 20.08 -4.83 -2.53
C ARG A 175 21.51 -4.30 -2.63
N ALA A 176 22.14 -4.39 -3.81
CA ALA A 176 23.50 -3.90 -4.02
C ALA A 176 23.60 -2.39 -3.78
N ILE A 177 22.65 -1.61 -4.30
CA ILE A 177 22.62 -0.15 -4.09
C ILE A 177 22.24 0.25 -2.66
N GLY A 178 21.54 -0.62 -1.93
CA GLY A 178 21.21 -0.41 -0.52
C GLY A 178 22.41 -0.62 0.39
N GLU A 179 23.26 -1.60 0.07
CA GLU A 179 24.47 -1.93 0.85
C GLU A 179 25.65 -1.00 0.51
N ASN A 180 25.97 -0.83 -0.78
CA ASN A 180 27.06 0.05 -1.23
C ASN A 180 26.72 0.69 -2.59
N PRO A 181 26.16 1.92 -2.60
CA PRO A 181 25.80 2.63 -3.83
C PRO A 181 26.99 2.89 -4.76
N GLU A 182 28.15 3.24 -4.20
CA GLU A 182 29.34 3.58 -4.99
C GLU A 182 29.90 2.35 -5.72
N ALA A 183 29.94 1.20 -5.03
CA ALA A 183 30.34 -0.06 -5.64
C ALA A 183 29.37 -0.49 -6.75
N ALA A 184 28.07 -0.33 -6.53
CA ALA A 184 27.05 -0.67 -7.53
C ALA A 184 27.15 0.21 -8.79
N ASP A 185 27.38 1.52 -8.62
CA ASP A 185 27.55 2.46 -9.74
C ASP A 185 28.81 2.15 -10.56
N SER A 186 29.90 1.75 -9.91
CA SER A 186 31.14 1.33 -10.58
C SER A 186 30.97 0.08 -11.48
N LEU A 187 29.95 -0.74 -11.19
CA LEU A 187 29.59 -1.92 -11.97
C LEU A 187 28.49 -1.63 -13.02
N GLY A 188 28.14 -0.36 -13.22
CA GLY A 188 27.19 0.10 -14.24
C GLY A 188 25.72 0.05 -13.82
N VAL A 189 25.41 -0.16 -12.53
CA VAL A 189 24.03 -0.12 -12.02
C VAL A 189 23.63 1.32 -11.75
N SER A 190 22.59 1.81 -12.43
CA SER A 190 22.03 3.13 -12.16
C SER A 190 21.39 3.17 -10.75
N VAL A 191 22.10 3.76 -9.79
CA VAL A 191 21.63 3.95 -8.42
C VAL A 191 20.35 4.79 -8.40
N MET A 192 20.37 5.93 -9.10
CA MET A 192 19.26 6.87 -9.09
C MET A 192 17.98 6.27 -9.69
N ALA A 193 18.06 5.61 -10.85
CA ALA A 193 16.88 5.00 -11.47
C ALA A 193 16.32 3.86 -10.60
N THR A 194 17.19 3.05 -10.01
CA THR A 194 16.77 1.95 -9.14
C THR A 194 16.07 2.47 -7.88
N ARG A 195 16.61 3.51 -7.23
CA ARG A 195 15.94 4.16 -6.08
C ARG A 195 14.60 4.78 -6.47
N TYR A 196 14.54 5.49 -7.61
CA TYR A 196 13.28 6.03 -8.12
C TYR A 196 12.22 4.95 -8.30
N SER A 197 12.58 3.84 -8.94
CA SER A 197 11.65 2.73 -9.14
C SER A 197 11.16 2.14 -7.82
N ALA A 198 12.04 1.96 -6.83
CA ALA A 198 11.67 1.47 -5.50
C ALA A 198 10.70 2.43 -4.78
N ILE A 199 10.97 3.73 -4.81
CA ILE A 199 10.11 4.76 -4.21
C ILE A 199 8.74 4.78 -4.88
N ILE A 200 8.68 4.80 -6.21
CA ILE A 200 7.43 4.89 -6.97
C ILE A 200 6.58 3.64 -6.74
N ILE A 201 7.19 2.45 -6.81
CA ILE A 201 6.47 1.18 -6.54
C ILE A 201 5.98 1.18 -5.08
N GLY A 202 6.81 1.58 -4.13
CA GLY A 202 6.45 1.59 -2.72
C GLY A 202 5.28 2.54 -2.42
N ASN A 203 5.33 3.75 -2.95
CA ASN A 203 4.25 4.73 -2.78
C ASN A 203 3.00 4.36 -3.59
N GLY A 204 3.14 3.68 -4.74
CA GLY A 204 2.01 3.12 -5.48
C GLY A 204 1.27 2.04 -4.68
N LEU A 205 2.00 1.17 -3.97
CA LEU A 205 1.42 0.19 -3.04
C LEU A 205 0.79 0.87 -1.82
N ALA A 206 1.39 1.96 -1.32
CA ALA A 206 0.80 2.76 -0.25
C ALA A 206 -0.49 3.49 -0.69
N GLY A 207 -0.57 3.97 -1.93
CA GLY A 207 -1.80 4.55 -2.48
C GLY A 207 -2.89 3.52 -2.78
N LEU A 208 -2.51 2.24 -2.97
CA LEU A 208 -3.42 1.11 -3.11
C LEU A 208 -4.00 0.64 -1.76
N ALA A 209 -3.25 0.86 -0.67
CA ALA A 209 -3.59 0.46 0.69
C ALA A 209 -4.81 1.21 1.23
#